data_AF-A0A094KT98-F1
#
_entry.id   AF-A0A094KT98-F1
#
_cell.length_a   1.000
_cell.length_b   1.000
_cell.length_c   1.000
_cell.angle_alpha   90.00
_cell.angle_beta   90.00
_cell.angle_gamma   90.00
#
_symmetry.space_group_name_H-M   'P 1'
#
loop_
_entity.id
_entity.type
_entity.pdbx_description
1 polymer ?
#
loop_
_entity_poly.entity_id
_entity_poly.type
_entity_poly.pdbx_seq_one_letter_code
_entity_poly.pdbx_strand_id
1 'polypeptide(L)' 'RLRLDIRRKFFIQRMVRRWPRLLREAVDAPSLEAFKARLDGALGSLI' A
#
# COMPACT_ATOMS: atom_id res chain seq x y z
N ARG A 1 0.73 20.13 -7.90
CA ARG A 1 0.01 18.89 -8.32
C ARG A 1 0.92 17.78 -8.86
N LEU A 2 2.08 18.05 -9.47
CA LEU A 2 2.94 17.02 -10.08
C LEU A 2 3.63 16.06 -9.09
N ARG A 3 4.14 16.60 -7.98
CA ARG A 3 5.00 15.88 -7.04
C ARG A 3 4.26 14.85 -6.15
N LEU A 4 2.97 15.08 -5.96
CA LEU A 4 2.08 14.20 -5.19
C LEU A 4 1.78 12.92 -5.98
N ASP A 5 1.43 13.10 -7.25
CA ASP A 5 1.09 12.02 -8.18
C ASP A 5 2.30 11.08 -8.41
N ILE A 6 3.50 11.67 -8.51
CA ILE A 6 4.77 10.93 -8.60
C ILE A 6 5.01 10.09 -7.34
N ARG A 7 4.82 10.65 -6.13
CA ARG A 7 4.97 9.89 -4.88
C ARG A 7 3.94 8.76 -4.77
N ARG A 8 2.70 8.99 -5.23
CA ARG A 8 1.63 7.98 -5.23
C ARG A 8 1.96 6.82 -6.16
N LYS A 9 2.40 7.10 -7.39
CA LYS A 9 2.85 6.07 -8.35
C LYS A 9 4.04 5.29 -7.84
N PHE A 10 5.01 5.95 -7.22
CA PHE A 10 6.20 5.29 -6.66
C PHE A 10 5.84 4.37 -5.50
N PHE A 11 4.88 4.78 -4.65
CA PHE A 11 4.41 3.99 -3.51
C PHE A 11 3.71 2.70 -3.97
N ILE A 12 2.77 2.81 -4.93
CA ILE A 12 2.07 1.67 -5.53
C ILE A 12 3.08 0.69 -6.16
N GLN A 13 4.07 1.18 -6.92
CA GLN A 13 5.09 0.33 -7.53
C GLN A 13 5.97 -0.41 -6.51
N ARG A 14 6.41 0.28 -5.44
CA ARG A 14 7.17 -0.35 -4.34
C ARG A 14 6.38 -1.44 -3.64
N MET A 15 5.09 -1.17 -3.46
CA MET A 15 4.14 -2.04 -2.81
C MET A 15 3.86 -3.29 -3.66
N VAL A 16 3.54 -3.13 -4.96
CA VAL A 16 3.33 -4.23 -5.92
C VAL A 16 4.57 -5.12 -6.05
N ARG A 17 5.79 -4.55 -6.02
CA ARG A 17 7.03 -5.34 -6.07
C ARG A 17 7.29 -6.17 -4.81
N ARG A 18 6.83 -5.71 -3.65
CA ARG A 18 6.95 -6.38 -2.34
C ARG A 18 5.78 -7.35 -2.08
N TRP A 19 4.66 -7.14 -2.78
CA TRP A 19 3.38 -7.81 -2.61
C TRP A 19 3.37 -9.33 -2.83
N PRO A 20 4.16 -9.95 -3.74
CA PRO A 20 4.01 -11.39 -4.01
C PRO A 20 4.33 -12.29 -2.80
N ARG A 21 5.14 -11.81 -1.85
CA ARG A 21 5.41 -12.48 -0.57
C ARG A 21 4.41 -12.07 0.53
N LEU A 22 3.99 -10.81 0.53
CA LEU A 22 3.04 -10.24 1.49
C LEU A 22 1.61 -10.77 1.33
N LEU A 23 1.15 -10.95 0.10
CA LEU A 23 -0.21 -11.46 -0.20
C LEU A 23 -0.41 -12.88 0.32
N ARG A 24 0.66 -13.70 0.29
CA ARG A 24 0.62 -15.09 0.73
C ARG A 24 0.58 -15.24 2.25
N GLU A 25 1.12 -14.25 2.97
CA GLU A 25 1.09 -14.18 4.44
C GLU A 25 -0.13 -13.39 4.95
N ALA A 26 -0.66 -12.47 4.14
CA ALA A 26 -1.82 -11.64 4.48
C ALA A 26 -3.18 -12.27 4.15
N VAL A 27 -3.22 -13.29 3.28
CA VAL A 27 -4.44 -14.03 2.88
C VAL A 27 -4.96 -14.95 3.98
N ASP A 28 -4.12 -15.34 4.95
CA ASP A 28 -4.48 -16.33 5.98
C ASP A 28 -4.95 -15.73 7.32
N ALA A 29 -5.12 -14.41 7.46
CA ALA A 29 -5.41 -13.80 8.77
C ALA A 29 -6.13 -12.42 8.70
N PRO A 30 -6.58 -11.83 9.84
CA PRO A 30 -7.18 -10.48 9.97
C PRO A 30 -6.30 -9.32 9.45
N SER A 31 -5.13 -9.65 8.90
CA SER A 31 -4.15 -8.80 8.27
C SER A 31 -4.63 -8.06 7.04
N LEU A 32 -5.62 -8.56 6.28
CA LEU A 32 -6.06 -7.87 5.05
C LEU A 32 -6.74 -6.52 5.34
N GLU A 33 -7.65 -6.49 6.31
CA GLU A 33 -8.32 -5.25 6.73
C GLU A 33 -7.36 -4.31 7.46
N ALA A 34 -6.49 -4.85 8.32
CA ALA A 34 -5.41 -4.05 8.94
C ALA A 34 -4.45 -3.47 7.89
N PHE A 35 -4.22 -4.19 6.78
CA PHE A 35 -3.38 -3.76 5.70
C PHE A 35 -4.04 -2.69 4.82
N LYS A 36 -5.34 -2.83 4.52
CA LYS A 36 -6.13 -1.76 3.89
C LYS A 36 -6.14 -0.49 4.75
N ALA A 37 -6.36 -0.61 6.05
CA ALA A 37 -6.31 0.54 6.97
C ALA A 37 -4.95 1.24 6.98
N ARG A 38 -3.84 0.48 6.95
CA ARG A 38 -2.49 1.05 6.83
C ARG A 38 -2.25 1.73 5.48
N LEU A 39 -2.84 1.22 4.42
CA LEU A 39 -2.75 1.79 3.07
C LEU A 39 -3.56 3.08 2.95
N ASP A 40 -4.78 3.08 3.46
CA ASP A 40 -5.64 4.26 3.49
C ASP A 40 -5.03 5.37 4.36
N GLY A 41 -4.41 5.03 5.50
CA GLY A 41 -3.65 5.98 6.30
C GLY A 41 -2.42 6.55 5.56
N ALA A 42 -1.65 5.70 4.87
CA ALA A 42 -0.47 6.13 4.12
C ALA A 42 -0.85 7.00 2.91
N LEU A 43 -1.91 6.63 2.17
CA LEU A 43 -2.43 7.37 1.03
C LEU A 43 -3.15 8.66 1.46
N GLY A 44 -3.81 8.68 2.62
CA GLY A 44 -4.42 9.87 3.20
C GLY A 44 -3.38 10.89 3.66
N SER A 45 -2.23 10.45 4.20
CA SER A 45 -1.11 11.34 4.54
C SER A 45 -0.38 11.91 3.30
N LEU A 46 -0.70 11.37 2.12
CA LEU A 46 -0.12 11.80 0.86
C LEU A 46 -0.92 12.94 0.21
N ILE A 47 -2.07 13.35 0.76
CA ILE A 47 -2.90 14.47 0.27
C ILE A 47 -2.32 15.82 0.70
#